data_AF-A0A5N9G4S3-F1
#
_entry.id   AF-A0A5N9G4S3-F1
#
_cell.length_a   1.000
_cell.length_b   1.000
_cell.length_c   1.000
_cell.angle_alpha   90.00
_cell.angle_beta   90.00
_cell.angle_gamma   90.00
#
_symmetry.space_group_name_H-M   'P 1'
#
loop_
_entity.id
_entity.type
_entity.pdbx_description
1 polymer ?
#
loop_
_entity_poly.entity_id
_entity_poly.type
_entity_poly.pdbx_seq_one_letter_code
_entity_poly.pdbx_strand_id
1 'polypeptide(L)'
;MTDRPIRLTLHALTKLSVLRDHGFALERSLVEQTVRLPERVLAGHGGRWVAQGPLDDERVLRVVYEETIDEIVVVTFYPGKRSRYE
;
A
#
# COMPACT_ATOMS: atom_id res chain seq x y z
N MET A 1 -1.89 -7.39 -15.31
CA MET A 1 -2.71 -6.36 -14.65
C MET A 1 -4.02 -7.02 -14.29
N THR A 2 -4.35 -7.14 -13.01
CA THR A 2 -5.55 -7.85 -12.58
C THR A 2 -6.62 -6.86 -12.18
N ASP A 3 -7.79 -6.96 -12.81
CA ASP A 3 -8.95 -6.13 -12.49
C ASP A 3 -9.70 -6.64 -11.24
N ARG A 4 -8.98 -7.32 -10.34
CA ARG A 4 -9.55 -7.90 -9.14
C ARG A 4 -10.00 -6.81 -8.18
N PRO A 5 -11.10 -7.03 -7.44
CA PRO A 5 -11.51 -6.13 -6.38
C PRO A 5 -10.38 -5.98 -5.34
N ILE A 6 -10.18 -4.75 -4.87
CA ILE A 6 -9.27 -4.44 -3.78
C ILE A 6 -10.10 -4.13 -2.55
N ARG A 7 -9.82 -4.85 -1.46
CA ARG A 7 -10.45 -4.66 -0.16
C ARG A 7 -9.40 -4.23 0.85
N LEU A 8 -9.71 -3.17 1.59
CA LEU A 8 -8.89 -2.75 2.73
C LEU A 8 -9.42 -3.44 3.99
N THR A 9 -8.52 -4.02 4.78
CA THR A 9 -8.86 -4.51 6.11
C THR A 9 -9.22 -3.35 7.05
N LEU A 10 -9.87 -3.65 8.18
CA LEU A 10 -10.12 -2.65 9.22
C LEU A 10 -8.81 -1.98 9.68
N HIS A 11 -7.73 -2.75 9.82
CA HIS A 11 -6.43 -2.21 10.18
C HIS A 11 -5.92 -1.17 9.16
N ALA A 12 -6.02 -1.45 7.87
CA ALA A 12 -5.67 -0.50 6.81
C ALA A 12 -6.57 0.75 6.80
N LEU A 13 -7.88 0.60 7.03
CA LEU A 13 -8.81 1.74 7.13
C LEU A 13 -8.49 2.62 8.34
N THR A 14 -8.20 2.03 9.50
CA THR A 14 -7.76 2.76 10.69
C THR A 14 -6.46 3.51 10.41
N LYS A 15 -5.54 2.93 9.64
CA LYS A 15 -4.27 3.58 9.27
C LYS A 15 -4.47 4.88 8.49
N LEU A 16 -5.48 4.95 7.60
CA LEU A 16 -5.83 6.21 6.90
C LEU A 16 -6.21 7.30 7.90
N SER A 17 -7.06 6.96 8.88
CA SER A 17 -7.53 7.91 9.90
C SER A 17 -6.38 8.37 10.80
N VAL A 18 -5.56 7.44 11.29
CA VAL A 18 -4.38 7.75 12.11
C VAL A 18 -3.42 8.70 11.39
N LEU A 19 -3.11 8.44 10.12
CA LEU A 19 -2.23 9.34 9.36
C LEU A 19 -2.84 10.73 9.20
N ARG A 20 -4.14 10.80 8.91
CA ARG A 20 -4.88 12.07 8.80
C ARG A 20 -4.83 12.88 10.11
N ASP A 21 -5.04 12.22 11.24
CA ASP A 21 -5.00 12.85 12.58
C ASP A 21 -3.61 13.39 12.92
N HIS A 22 -2.56 12.82 12.32
CA HIS A 22 -1.18 13.30 12.41
C HIS A 22 -0.80 14.31 11.31
N GLY A 23 -1.77 14.87 10.59
CA GLY A 23 -1.55 15.89 9.56
C GLY A 23 -1.07 15.34 8.22
N PHE A 24 -1.15 14.02 8.00
CA PHE A 24 -0.78 13.38 6.76
C PHE A 24 -2.00 12.72 6.11
N ALA A 25 -2.70 13.48 5.26
CA ALA A 25 -3.85 12.95 4.52
C ALA A 25 -3.37 12.08 3.36
N LEU A 26 -3.80 10.81 3.37
CA LEU A 26 -3.55 9.87 2.27
C LEU A 26 -4.89 9.36 1.75
N GLU A 27 -5.07 9.45 0.44
CA GLU A 27 -6.30 9.00 -0.22
C GLU A 27 -6.30 7.49 -0.41
N ARG A 28 -7.47 6.87 -0.20
CA ARG A 28 -7.65 5.44 -0.44
C ARG A 28 -7.27 5.05 -1.87
N SER A 29 -7.58 5.89 -2.84
CA SER A 29 -7.25 5.68 -4.26
C SER A 29 -5.75 5.55 -4.50
N LEU A 30 -4.90 6.27 -3.74
CA LEU A 30 -3.45 6.16 -3.87
C LEU A 30 -2.94 4.80 -3.38
N VAL A 31 -3.52 4.25 -2.31
CA VAL A 31 -3.23 2.88 -1.84
C VAL A 31 -3.58 1.87 -2.92
N GLU A 32 -4.79 1.98 -3.49
CA GLU A 32 -5.26 1.08 -4.54
C GLU A 32 -4.43 1.19 -5.81
N GLN A 33 -4.08 2.41 -6.23
CA GLN A 33 -3.21 2.66 -7.37
C GLN A 33 -1.81 2.08 -7.16
N THR A 34 -1.23 2.20 -5.96
CA THR A 34 0.08 1.63 -5.64
C THR A 34 0.07 0.11 -5.79
N VAL A 35 -1.05 -0.55 -5.50
CA VAL A 35 -1.18 -2.01 -5.69
C VAL A 35 -1.45 -2.37 -7.15
N ARG A 36 -2.22 -1.57 -7.90
CA ARG A 36 -2.53 -1.83 -9.31
C ARG A 36 -1.35 -1.54 -10.24
N LEU A 37 -0.58 -0.50 -9.94
CA LEU A 37 0.51 0.04 -10.75
C LEU A 37 1.75 0.32 -9.86
N PRO A 38 2.33 -0.73 -9.24
CA PRO A 38 3.53 -0.56 -8.42
C PRO A 38 4.75 -0.25 -9.29
N GLU A 39 5.63 0.61 -8.81
CA GLU A 39 7.00 0.74 -9.34
C GLU A 39 7.80 -0.53 -9.05
N ARG A 40 7.53 -1.17 -7.90
CA ARG A 40 8.23 -2.38 -7.47
C ARG A 40 7.31 -3.27 -6.63
N VAL A 41 7.43 -4.58 -6.82
CA VAL A 41 6.81 -5.59 -5.95
C VAL A 41 7.90 -6.42 -5.27
N LEU A 42 7.75 -6.64 -3.97
CA LEU A 42 8.69 -7.39 -3.13
C LEU A 42 7.95 -8.50 -2.39
N ALA A 43 8.62 -9.63 -2.20
CA ALA A 43 8.16 -10.63 -1.24
C ALA A 43 8.27 -10.06 0.18
N GLY A 44 7.18 -10.12 0.93
CA GLY A 44 7.09 -9.76 2.34
C GLY A 44 7.17 -10.98 3.25
N HIS A 45 7.02 -10.75 4.56
CA HIS A 45 7.01 -11.81 5.56
C HIS A 45 5.67 -12.56 5.58
N GLY A 46 5.71 -13.89 5.76
CA GLY A 46 4.52 -14.73 5.90
C GLY A 46 3.72 -14.89 4.59
N GLY A 47 4.40 -14.91 3.43
CA GLY A 47 3.75 -15.11 2.13
C GLY A 47 3.04 -13.88 1.56
N ARG A 48 3.18 -12.72 2.21
CA ARG A 48 2.58 -11.45 1.76
C ARG A 48 3.43 -10.79 0.67
N TRP A 49 2.81 -9.89 -0.08
CA TRP A 49 3.50 -9.03 -1.02
C TRP A 49 3.59 -7.61 -0.49
N VAL A 50 4.60 -6.88 -0.98
CA VAL A 50 4.74 -5.45 -0.73
C VAL A 50 4.83 -4.73 -2.06
N ALA A 51 3.78 -4.01 -2.41
CA ALA A 51 3.76 -3.06 -3.51
C ALA A 51 4.39 -1.75 -3.05
N GLN A 52 5.24 -1.16 -3.88
CA GLN A 52 5.85 0.14 -3.65
C GLN A 52 5.52 1.07 -4.82
N GLY A 53 5.15 2.30 -4.50
CA GLY A 53 4.91 3.37 -5.47
C GLY A 53 5.32 4.72 -4.91
N PRO A 54 5.28 5.78 -5.73
CA PRO A 54 5.67 7.11 -5.31
C PRO A 54 4.63 7.68 -4.33
N LEU A 55 5.09 8.40 -3.32
CA LEU A 55 4.22 9.16 -2.42
C LEU A 55 4.44 10.67 -2.58
N ASP A 56 5.71 11.08 -2.59
CA ASP A 56 6.18 12.43 -2.87
C ASP A 56 7.64 12.34 -3.36
N ASP A 57 8.32 13.48 -3.57
CA ASP A 57 9.69 13.52 -4.08
C ASP A 57 10.68 12.72 -3.20
N GLU A 58 10.47 12.71 -1.88
CA GLU A 58 11.39 12.09 -0.92
C GLU A 58 10.94 10.71 -0.41
N ARG A 59 9.67 10.36 -0.65
CA ARG A 59 9.02 9.21 -0.01
C ARG A 59 8.32 8.31 -1.01
N VAL A 60 8.28 7.04 -0.63
CA VAL A 60 7.50 6.00 -1.30
C VAL A 60 6.36 5.56 -0.40
N LEU A 61 5.25 5.15 -1.00
CA LEU A 61 4.19 4.43 -0.30
C LEU A 61 4.48 2.93 -0.43
N ARG A 62 4.51 2.22 0.69
CA ARG A 62 4.62 0.75 0.72
C ARG A 62 3.30 0.17 1.21
N VAL A 63 2.71 -0.70 0.40
CA VAL A 63 1.43 -1.36 0.67
C VAL A 63 1.65 -2.85 0.81
N VAL A 64 1.33 -3.39 1.99
CA VAL A 64 1.41 -4.82 2.28
C VAL A 64 0.06 -5.45 1.98
N TYR A 65 0.05 -6.45 1.12
CA TYR A 65 -1.18 -7.10 0.68
C TYR A 65 -1.02 -8.61 0.55
N GLU A 66 -2.16 -9.27 0.62
CA GLU A 66 -2.35 -10.67 0.25
C GLU A 66 -3.13 -10.71 -1.06
N GLU A 67 -2.83 -11.70 -1.90
CA GLU A 67 -3.43 -11.84 -3.22
C GLU A 67 -3.99 -13.25 -3.36
N THR A 68 -5.26 -13.33 -3.73
CA THR A 68 -5.94 -14.59 -4.08
C THR A 68 -6.40 -14.54 -5.53
N ILE A 69 -6.98 -15.64 -6.01
CA ILE A 69 -7.57 -15.67 -7.35
C ILE A 69 -8.76 -14.69 -7.49
N ASP A 70 -9.46 -14.40 -6.39
CA ASP A 70 -10.69 -13.61 -6.38
C ASP A 70 -10.47 -12.14 -6.01
N GLU A 71 -9.58 -11.86 -5.05
CA GLU A 71 -9.41 -10.50 -4.51
C GLU A 71 -7.96 -10.17 -4.12
N ILE A 72 -7.73 -8.88 -3.92
CA ILE A 72 -6.52 -8.34 -3.31
C ILE A 72 -6.90 -7.74 -1.96
N VAL A 73 -6.25 -8.20 -0.90
CA VAL A 73 -6.53 -7.76 0.47
C VAL A 73 -5.38 -6.90 0.98
N VAL A 74 -5.62 -5.61 1.13
CA VAL A 74 -4.66 -4.68 1.72
C VAL A 74 -4.68 -4.82 3.25
N VAL A 75 -3.58 -5.35 3.78
CA VAL A 75 -3.40 -5.59 5.21
C VAL A 75 -3.00 -4.29 5.90
N THR A 76 -1.98 -3.60 5.40
CA THR A 76 -1.50 -2.33 5.96
C THR A 76 -0.69 -1.56 4.91
N PHE A 77 -0.36 -0.30 5.21
CA PHE A 77 0.53 0.51 4.38
C PHE A 77 1.25 1.55 5.24
N TYR A 78 2.37 2.07 4.72
CA TYR A 78 3.15 3.08 5.40
C TYR A 78 4.02 3.89 4.43
N PRO A 79 4.27 5.18 4.72
CA PRO A 79 5.30 5.95 4.03
C PRO A 79 6.70 5.43 4.40
N GLY A 80 7.60 5.37 3.43
CA GLY A 80 9.00 5.05 3.61
C GLY A 80 9.88 6.10 2.94
N LYS A 81 11.08 6.36 3.48
CA LYS A 81 12.07 7.20 2.80
C LYS A 81 12.53 6.49 1.53
N ARG A 82 12.49 7.20 0.39
CA ARG A 82 12.89 6.68 -0.92
C ARG A 82 14.33 6.16 -0.92
N SER A 83 15.24 6.90 -0.27
CA SER A 83 16.65 6.53 -0.07
C SER A 83 16.92 5.23 0.71
N ARG A 84 15.91 4.63 1.34
CA ARG A 84 16.05 3.31 1.99
C ARG A 84 15.72 2.15 1.03
N TYR A 85 15.17 2.43 -0.15
CA TYR A 85 14.60 1.43 -1.04
C TYR A 85 15.02 1.59 -2.52
N GLU A 86 15.70 2.68 -2.85
CA GLU A 86 16.52 2.87 -4.06
C GLU A 86 17.93 2.30 -3.88
#